data_AF-A0A1F9VR00-F1
#
_entry.id   AF-A0A1F9VR00-F1
#
_cell.length_a   1.000
_cell.length_b   1.000
_cell.length_c   1.000
_cell.angle_alpha   90.00
_cell.angle_beta   90.00
_cell.angle_gamma   90.00
#
_symmetry.space_group_name_H-M   'P 1'
#
loop_
_entity.id
_entity.type
_entity.pdbx_description
1 polymer ?
#
loop_
_entity_poly.entity_id
_entity_poly.type
_entity_poly.pdbx_seq_one_letter_code
_entity_poly.pdbx_strand_id
1 'polypeptide(L)'
;MLKKTRNLRLAALGGICMVGFLFAWQNVQALKLGYTIEKIRREIKDLESANTYLKKEIQASLSPEKLEAEAAKLGMVYPEPGAVVILDGPPAADKAGRGWLARLFNFNKSS
;
A
#
# COMPACT_ATOMS: atom_id res chain seq x y z
N MET A 1 -52.41 -13.62 46.98
CA MET A 1 -52.20 -12.96 45.67
C MET A 1 -50.91 -12.13 45.55
N LEU A 2 -50.27 -11.68 46.65
CA LEU A 2 -49.02 -10.87 46.60
C LEU A 2 -47.78 -11.56 45.99
N LYS A 3 -47.66 -12.90 46.04
CA LYS A 3 -46.49 -13.60 45.47
C LYS A 3 -46.42 -13.49 43.95
N LYS A 4 -47.57 -13.49 43.26
CA LYS A 4 -47.64 -13.46 41.79
C LYS A 4 -47.23 -12.10 41.23
N THR A 5 -47.67 -11.01 41.87
CA THR A 5 -47.27 -9.64 41.51
C THR A 5 -45.80 -9.35 41.79
N ARG A 6 -45.24 -9.89 42.89
CA ARG A 6 -43.80 -9.79 43.18
C ARG A 6 -42.95 -10.49 42.12
N ASN A 7 -43.33 -11.71 41.74
CA ASN A 7 -42.61 -12.47 40.70
C ASN A 7 -42.70 -11.78 39.33
N LEU A 8 -43.84 -11.18 39.00
CA LEU A 8 -44.01 -10.41 37.76
C LEU A 8 -43.09 -9.18 37.72
N ARG A 9 -42.97 -8.45 38.83
CA ARG A 9 -42.07 -7.29 38.95
C ARG A 9 -40.61 -7.70 38.83
N LEU A 10 -40.22 -8.83 39.45
CA LEU A 10 -38.86 -9.37 39.32
C LEU A 10 -38.55 -9.82 37.89
N ALA A 11 -39.51 -10.45 37.21
CA ALA A 11 -39.36 -10.83 35.80
C ALA A 11 -39.22 -9.61 34.89
N ALA A 12 -40.03 -8.57 35.10
CA ALA A 12 -39.92 -7.31 34.37
C ALA A 12 -38.58 -6.61 34.61
N LEU A 13 -38.12 -6.56 35.86
CA LEU A 13 -36.82 -5.98 36.21
C LEU A 13 -35.66 -6.76 35.55
N GLY A 14 -35.72 -8.10 35.58
CA GLY A 14 -34.75 -8.96 34.90
C GLY A 14 -34.74 -8.75 33.38
N GLY A 15 -35.91 -8.61 32.76
CA GLY A 15 -36.02 -8.30 31.34
C GLY A 15 -35.39 -6.96 30.96
N ILE A 16 -35.64 -5.91 31.75
CA ILE A 16 -35.02 -4.58 31.54
C ILE A 16 -33.50 -4.66 31.70
N CYS A 17 -33.00 -5.35 32.73
CA CYS A 17 -31.57 -5.54 32.92
C CYS A 17 -30.93 -6.29 31.75
N MET A 18 -31.58 -7.32 31.21
CA MET A 18 -31.07 -8.09 30.09
C MET A 18 -30.99 -7.25 28.80
N VAL A 19 -32.00 -6.44 28.52
CA VAL A 19 -31.98 -5.52 27.36
C VAL A 19 -30.88 -4.46 27.54
N GLY A 20 -30.74 -3.89 28.74
CA GLY A 20 -29.67 -2.93 29.03
C GLY A 20 -28.27 -3.53 28.85
N PHE A 21 -28.08 -4.79 29.27
CA PHE A 21 -26.81 -5.49 29.10
C PHE A 21 -26.49 -5.75 27.61
N LEU A 22 -27.48 -6.21 26.84
CA LEU A 22 -27.31 -6.41 25.39
C LEU A 22 -26.99 -5.09 24.67
N PHE A 23 -27.63 -3.99 25.06
CA PHE A 23 -27.36 -2.68 24.48
C PHE A 23 -25.94 -2.21 24.80
N ALA A 24 -25.49 -2.34 26.04
CA ALA A 24 -24.12 -2.03 26.43
C ALA A 24 -23.10 -2.90 25.67
N TRP A 25 -23.39 -4.20 25.54
CA TRP A 25 -22.56 -5.15 24.80
C TRP A 25 -22.44 -4.78 23.31
N GLN A 26 -23.54 -4.41 22.66
CA GLN A 26 -23.54 -3.94 21.28
C GLN A 26 -22.70 -2.66 21.11
N ASN A 27 -22.83 -1.70 22.02
CA ASN A 27 -22.03 -0.48 21.99
C ASN A 27 -20.52 -0.77 22.12
N VAL A 28 -20.14 -1.68 23.02
CA VAL A 28 -18.72 -2.09 23.17
C VAL A 28 -18.19 -2.75 21.90
N GLN A 29 -18.99 -3.59 21.23
CA GLN A 29 -18.59 -4.20 19.95
C GLN A 29 -18.47 -3.15 18.84
N ALA A 30 -19.40 -2.20 18.75
CA ALA A 30 -19.35 -1.11 17.77
C ALA A 30 -18.10 -0.24 17.97
N LEU A 31 -17.73 0.05 19.21
CA LEU A 31 -16.49 0.76 19.54
C LEU A 31 -15.26 -0.02 19.06
N LYS A 32 -15.21 -1.33 19.31
CA LYS A 32 -14.09 -2.19 18.88
C LYS A 32 -13.93 -2.22 17.35
N LEU A 33 -15.04 -2.18 16.62
CA LEU A 33 -15.05 -2.08 15.16
C LEU A 33 -14.56 -0.70 14.69
N GLY A 34 -15.00 0.37 15.35
CA GLY A 34 -14.53 1.74 15.09
C GLY A 34 -13.01 1.89 15.25
N TYR A 35 -12.42 1.30 16.29
CA TYR A 35 -10.96 1.31 16.48
C TYR A 35 -10.21 0.58 15.37
N THR A 36 -10.74 -0.55 14.90
CA THR A 36 -10.12 -1.29 13.79
C THR A 36 -10.14 -0.49 12.50
N ILE A 37 -11.26 0.19 12.22
CA ILE A 37 -11.39 1.08 11.06
C ILE A 37 -10.42 2.25 11.15
N GLU A 38 -10.34 2.89 12.31
CA GLU A 38 -9.44 4.03 12.51
C GLU A 38 -7.97 3.62 12.41
N LYS A 39 -7.61 2.41 12.88
CA LYS A 39 -6.27 1.85 12.71
C LYS A 39 -5.93 1.64 11.24
N ILE A 40 -6.81 0.97 10.49
CA ILE A 40 -6.61 0.74 9.04
C ILE A 40 -6.52 2.07 8.29
N ARG A 41 -7.34 3.05 8.66
CA ARG A 41 -7.33 4.39 8.03
C ARG A 41 -6.01 5.13 8.27
N ARG A 42 -5.43 4.98 9.45
CA ARG A 42 -4.09 5.53 9.76
C ARG A 42 -3.01 4.85 8.93
N GLU A 43 -3.03 3.52 8.85
CA GLU A 43 -2.07 2.77 8.03
C GLU A 43 -2.12 3.17 6.54
N ILE A 44 -3.32 3.36 5.98
CA ILE A 44 -3.47 3.85 4.60
C ILE A 44 -2.83 5.24 4.43
N LYS A 45 -3.10 6.16 5.36
CA LYS A 45 -2.57 7.53 5.30
C LYS A 45 -1.04 7.55 5.41
N ASP A 46 -0.48 6.71 6.27
CA ASP A 46 0.98 6.59 6.44
C ASP A 46 1.63 6.04 5.17
N LEU A 47 1.03 5.02 4.55
CA LEU A 47 1.50 4.46 3.26
C LEU A 47 1.41 5.48 2.11
N GLU A 48 0.33 6.26 2.04
CA GLU A 48 0.17 7.29 1.02
C GLU A 48 1.19 8.43 1.19
N SER A 49 1.46 8.83 2.43
CA SER A 49 2.50 9.81 2.75
C SER A 49 3.89 9.29 2.35
N ALA A 50 4.22 8.05 2.70
CA ALA A 50 5.48 7.42 2.32
C ALA A 50 5.64 7.31 0.79
N ASN A 51 4.59 6.93 0.07
CA ASN A 51 4.61 6.86 -1.39
C ASN A 51 4.85 8.23 -2.02
N THR A 52 4.19 9.26 -1.50
CA THR A 52 4.38 10.65 -1.96
C THR A 52 5.79 11.13 -1.70
N TYR A 53 6.37 10.82 -0.54
CA TYR A 53 7.75 11.14 -0.21
C TYR A 53 8.74 10.45 -1.17
N LEU A 54 8.59 9.13 -1.37
CA LEU A 54 9.45 8.36 -2.27
C LEU A 54 9.36 8.85 -3.72
N LYS A 55 8.17 9.23 -4.20
CA LYS A 55 8.02 9.82 -5.54
C LYS A 55 8.78 11.15 -5.67
N LYS A 56 8.73 12.00 -4.65
CA LYS A 56 9.52 13.24 -4.61
C LYS A 56 11.01 12.93 -4.60
N GLU A 57 11.45 11.94 -3.86
CA GLU A 57 12.86 11.52 -3.80
C GLU A 57 13.35 10.94 -5.13
N ILE A 58 12.50 10.16 -5.82
CA ILE A 58 12.78 9.67 -7.18
C ILE A 58 12.89 10.85 -8.15
N GLN A 59 11.96 11.80 -8.11
CA GLN A 59 12.02 13.00 -8.97
C GLN A 59 13.23 13.88 -8.66
N ALA A 60 13.61 13.99 -7.40
CA ALA A 60 14.81 14.72 -6.98
C ALA A 60 16.10 13.96 -7.32
N SER A 61 16.06 12.63 -7.41
CA SER A 61 17.20 11.79 -7.79
C SER A 61 17.36 11.70 -9.31
N LEU A 62 16.25 11.74 -10.04
CA LEU A 62 16.19 11.89 -11.49
C LEU A 62 16.20 13.36 -11.94
N SER A 63 16.44 14.30 -11.02
CA SER A 63 16.50 15.70 -11.42
C SER A 63 17.67 15.88 -12.39
N PRO A 64 17.48 16.62 -13.50
CA PRO A 64 18.53 16.85 -14.49
C PRO A 64 19.82 17.37 -13.84
N GLU A 65 19.70 18.24 -12.84
CA GLU A 65 20.83 18.81 -12.10
C GLU A 65 21.69 17.74 -11.40
N LYS A 66 21.09 16.70 -10.79
CA LYS A 66 21.87 15.62 -10.15
C LYS A 66 22.50 14.70 -11.19
N LEU A 67 21.78 14.42 -12.28
CA LEU A 67 22.30 13.61 -13.38
C LEU A 67 23.47 14.32 -14.07
N GLU A 68 23.38 15.63 -14.29
CA GLU A 68 24.45 16.47 -14.83
C GLU A 68 25.66 16.52 -13.89
N ALA A 69 25.44 16.68 -12.58
CA ALA A 69 26.51 16.68 -11.59
C ALA A 69 27.27 15.34 -11.55
N GLU A 70 26.56 14.22 -11.66
CA GLU A 70 27.19 12.89 -11.69
C GLU A 70 27.86 12.61 -13.04
N ALA A 71 27.25 13.02 -14.16
CA ALA A 71 27.85 12.94 -15.48
C ALA A 71 29.15 13.75 -15.57
N ALA A 72 29.18 14.95 -14.98
CA ALA A 72 30.39 15.78 -14.90
C ALA A 72 31.51 15.10 -14.09
N LYS A 73 31.19 14.44 -12.97
CA LYS A 73 32.18 13.66 -12.20
C LYS A 73 32.72 12.47 -12.98
N LEU A 74 31.89 11.85 -13.81
CA LEU A 74 32.28 10.76 -14.71
C LEU A 74 33.07 11.24 -15.94
N GLY A 75 33.34 12.55 -16.03
CA GLY A 75 34.08 13.15 -17.15
C GLY A 75 33.27 13.23 -18.44
N MET A 76 31.94 13.09 -18.37
CA MET A 76 31.07 13.28 -19.52
C MET A 76 31.02 14.76 -19.87
N VAL A 77 31.16 15.06 -21.17
CA VAL A 77 31.09 16.41 -21.71
C VAL A 77 29.91 16.48 -22.67
N TYR A 78 29.22 17.62 -22.69
CA TYR A 78 28.12 17.82 -23.62
C TYR A 78 28.65 17.71 -25.06
N PRO A 79 28.01 16.91 -25.94
CA PRO A 79 28.43 16.81 -27.32
C PRO A 79 28.23 18.14 -28.04
N GLU A 80 29.11 18.46 -28.98
CA GLU A 80 28.96 19.66 -29.80
C GLU A 80 27.69 19.60 -30.66
N PRO A 81 27.05 20.76 -30.97
CA PRO A 81 25.86 20.80 -31.82
C PRO A 81 26.10 20.11 -33.16
N GLY A 82 25.41 18.99 -33.42
CA GLY A 82 25.53 18.20 -34.65
C GLY A 82 26.40 16.93 -34.55
N ALA A 83 27.06 16.66 -33.41
CA ALA A 83 27.82 15.44 -33.20
C ALA A 83 26.97 14.20 -32.87
N VAL A 84 25.67 14.38 -32.60
CA VAL A 84 24.73 13.29 -32.29
C VAL A 84 24.10 12.78 -33.58
N VAL A 85 24.54 11.61 -34.04
CA VAL A 85 23.94 10.91 -35.17
C VAL A 85 23.02 9.83 -34.62
N ILE A 86 21.70 10.02 -34.80
CA ILE A 86 20.71 8.98 -34.49
C ILE A 86 20.72 8.01 -35.67
N LEU A 87 21.21 6.79 -35.44
CA LEU A 87 21.17 5.74 -36.46
C LEU A 87 19.74 5.21 -36.57
N ASP A 88 19.08 5.42 -37.71
CA ASP A 88 17.81 4.79 -38.04
C ASP A 88 18.04 3.30 -38.32
N GLY A 89 18.05 2.51 -37.26
CA GLY A 89 18.09 1.06 -37.32
C GLY A 89 17.64 0.48 -35.99
N PRO A 90 16.93 -0.66 -35.99
CA PRO A 90 16.69 -1.37 -34.74
C PRO A 90 18.06 -1.60 -34.10
N PRO A 91 18.27 -1.21 -32.82
CA PRO A 91 19.55 -1.41 -32.17
C PRO A 91 19.90 -2.87 -32.37
N ALA A 92 21.12 -3.14 -32.86
CA ALA A 92 21.64 -4.50 -32.93
C ALA A 92 21.47 -5.06 -31.53
N ALA A 93 20.40 -5.84 -31.35
CA ALA A 93 20.04 -6.41 -30.08
C ALA A 93 21.14 -7.43 -29.83
N ASP A 94 22.20 -6.96 -29.17
CA ASP A 94 23.16 -7.82 -28.52
C ASP A 94 22.32 -8.79 -27.67
N LYS A 95 22.30 -10.03 -28.15
CA LYS A 95 21.60 -11.14 -27.51
C LYS A 95 22.32 -11.58 -26.22
N ALA A 96 23.23 -10.78 -25.66
CA ALA A 96 23.92 -11.07 -24.40
C ALA A 96 22.98 -11.21 -23.18
N GLY A 97 21.82 -10.55 -23.17
CA GLY A 97 20.95 -10.53 -21.97
C GLY A 97 19.84 -11.58 -21.88
N ARG A 98 19.49 -12.27 -22.98
CA ARG A 98 18.24 -13.09 -23.07
C ARG A 98 18.46 -14.58 -23.37
N GLY A 99 19.66 -15.12 -23.12
CA GLY A 99 19.97 -16.52 -23.44
C GLY A 99 19.67 -17.53 -22.32
N TRP A 100 20.08 -17.22 -21.08
CA TRP A 100 20.14 -18.23 -20.01
C TRP A 100 18.93 -18.20 -19.06
N LEU A 101 18.43 -17.00 -18.70
CA LEU A 101 17.27 -16.86 -17.81
C LEU A 101 15.98 -17.40 -18.44
N ALA A 102 15.78 -17.17 -19.74
CA ALA A 102 14.58 -17.65 -20.45
C ALA A 102 14.50 -19.20 -20.47
N ARG A 103 15.65 -19.89 -20.47
CA ARG A 103 15.70 -21.36 -20.38
C ARG A 103 15.34 -21.88 -18.99
N LEU A 104 15.63 -21.12 -17.93
CA LEU A 104 15.31 -21.51 -16.55
C LEU A 104 13.79 -21.53 -16.31
N PHE A 105 13.05 -20.56 -16.86
CA PHE A 105 11.61 -20.42 -16.61
C PHE A 105 10.70 -21.22 -17.56
N ASN A 106 11.24 -21.77 -18.65
CA ASN A 106 10.44 -22.52 -19.64
C ASN A 106 10.26 -24.01 -19.31
N PHE A 107 10.61 -24.46 -18.10
CA PHE A 107 10.56 -25.87 -17.70
C PHE A 107 9.21 -26.36 -17.18
N ASN A 108 8.12 -25.58 -17.25
CA ASN A 108 6.84 -26.03 -16.68
C ASN A 108 5.63 -25.72 -17.57
N LYS A 109 5.52 -26.42 -18.70
CA LYS A 109 4.21 -26.59 -19.36
C LYS A 109 4.16 -27.84 -20.24
N SER A 110 4.05 -28.99 -19.60
CA SER A 110 3.55 -30.21 -20.22
C SER A 110 2.79 -31.01 -19.16
N SER A 111 1.48 -30.79 -19.11
CA SER A 111 0.50 -31.79 -18.70
C SER A 111 -0.79 -31.55 -19.47
#